data_AF-A0A0G0V4P0-F1
#
_entry.id   AF-A0A0G0V4P0-F1
#
_cell.length_a   1.000
_cell.length_b   1.000
_cell.length_c   1.000
_cell.angle_alpha   90.00
_cell.angle_beta   90.00
_cell.angle_gamma   90.00
#
_symmetry.space_group_name_H-M   'P 1'
#
loop_
_entity.id
_entity.type
_entity.pdbx_description
1 polymer ?
#
loop_
_entity_poly.entity_id
_entity_poly.type
_entity_poly.pdbx_seq_one_letter_code
_entity_poly.pdbx_strand_id
1 'polypeptide(L)'
;MSSQNKQCLAALAMDLKRVALGYYHGSNKTAERFFDEALERRREIELSGVKPYVRKLLLKLDSIKKEKDVSRRAEDALMYSTLFQNAALSN
;
A
#
# COMPACT_ATOMS: atom_id res chain seq x y z
N MET A 1 -8.11 -7.25 14.47
CA MET A 1 -6.93 -7.45 13.59
C MET A 1 -5.76 -7.86 14.45
N SER A 2 -5.04 -8.92 14.08
CA SER A 2 -3.89 -9.43 14.84
C SER A 2 -2.73 -8.42 14.91
N SER A 3 -1.83 -8.58 15.87
CA SER A 3 -0.61 -7.75 15.98
C SER A 3 0.23 -7.84 14.70
N GLN A 4 0.40 -9.05 14.16
CA GLN A 4 1.09 -9.29 12.89
C GLN A 4 0.45 -8.52 11.73
N ASN A 5 -0.88 -8.59 11.56
CA ASN A 5 -1.56 -7.85 10.50
C ASN A 5 -1.40 -6.34 10.68
N LYS A 6 -1.41 -5.81 11.92
CA LYS A 6 -1.15 -4.40 12.19
C LYS A 6 0.26 -4.00 11.73
N GLN A 7 1.27 -4.81 12.03
CA GLN A 7 2.66 -4.56 11.61
C GLN A 7 2.84 -4.63 10.10
N CYS A 8 2.34 -5.68 9.44
CA CYS A 8 2.40 -5.81 7.98
C CYS A 8 1.66 -4.68 7.28
N LEU A 9 0.49 -4.25 7.79
CA LEU A 9 -0.28 -3.15 7.22
C LEU A 9 0.40 -1.78 7.39
N ALA A 10 1.08 -1.55 8.52
CA ALA A 10 1.88 -0.35 8.73
C ALA A 10 3.12 -0.33 7.80
N ALA A 11 3.80 -1.47 7.65
CA ALA A 11 4.92 -1.58 6.72
C ALA A 11 4.49 -1.38 5.26
N LEU A 12 3.35 -1.97 4.87
CA LEU A 12 2.72 -1.75 3.57
C LEU A 12 2.42 -0.27 3.31
N ALA A 13 1.86 0.42 4.31
CA ALA A 13 1.59 1.85 4.20
C ALA A 13 2.86 2.66 3.93
N MET A 14 3.94 2.35 4.65
CA MET A 14 5.23 3.02 4.50
C MET A 14 5.84 2.81 3.11
N ASP A 15 5.71 1.63 2.52
CA ASP A 15 6.20 1.39 1.16
C ASP A 15 5.40 2.19 0.15
N LEU A 16 4.07 2.21 0.26
CA LEU A 16 3.23 2.98 -0.65
C LEU A 16 3.47 4.49 -0.53
N LYS A 17 3.84 4.98 0.66
CA LYS A 17 4.34 6.36 0.81
C LYS A 17 5.62 6.57 0.02
N ARG A 18 6.58 5.63 0.06
CA ARG A 18 7.83 5.71 -0.71
C ARG A 18 7.59 5.58 -2.21
N VAL A 19 6.60 4.79 -2.64
CA VAL A 19 6.12 4.73 -4.02
C VAL A 19 5.66 6.10 -4.47
N ALA A 20 4.75 6.72 -3.72
CA ALA A 20 4.20 8.03 -4.06
C ALA A 20 5.30 9.10 -4.16
N LEU A 21 6.18 9.18 -3.16
CA LEU A 21 7.33 10.09 -3.17
C LEU A 21 8.28 9.82 -4.35
N GLY A 22 8.55 8.55 -4.64
CA GLY A 22 9.40 8.15 -5.76
C GLY A 22 8.84 8.65 -7.09
N TYR A 23 7.54 8.48 -7.35
CA TYR A 23 6.90 8.99 -8.56
C TYR A 23 6.85 10.52 -8.60
N TYR A 24 6.49 11.20 -7.50
CA TYR A 24 6.48 12.68 -7.45
C TYR A 24 7.86 13.30 -7.71
N HIS A 25 8.93 12.61 -7.34
CA HIS A 25 10.30 13.07 -7.58
C HIS A 25 10.92 12.52 -8.88
N GLY A 26 10.15 11.86 -9.74
CA GLY A 26 10.63 11.28 -11.00
C GLY A 26 11.56 10.06 -10.85
N SER A 27 11.70 9.53 -9.64
CA SER A 27 12.49 8.34 -9.32
C SER A 27 11.73 7.05 -9.58
N ASN A 28 11.23 6.87 -10.81
CA ASN A 28 10.31 5.79 -11.17
C ASN A 28 10.86 4.39 -10.84
N LYS A 29 12.13 4.12 -11.12
CA LYS A 29 12.74 2.80 -10.81
C LYS A 29 12.71 2.48 -9.31
N THR A 30 12.93 3.48 -8.48
CA THR A 30 12.86 3.34 -7.01
C THR A 30 11.42 3.14 -6.56
N ALA A 31 10.49 3.89 -7.15
CA ALA A 31 9.06 3.73 -6.87
C ALA A 31 8.57 2.32 -7.23
N GLU A 32 8.96 1.78 -8.38
CA GLU A 32 8.60 0.41 -8.79
C GLU A 32 9.11 -0.64 -7.81
N ARG A 33 10.36 -0.51 -7.33
CA ARG A 33 10.93 -1.43 -6.33
C ARG A 33 10.12 -1.42 -5.03
N PHE A 34 9.79 -0.24 -4.52
CA PHE A 34 8.93 -0.15 -3.33
C PHE A 34 7.51 -0.67 -3.59
N PHE A 35 7.03 -0.59 -4.83
CA PHE A 35 5.75 -1.18 -5.20
C PHE A 35 5.81 -2.71 -5.11
N ASP A 36 6.90 -3.32 -5.59
CA ASP A 36 7.11 -4.77 -5.46
C ASP A 36 7.15 -5.20 -3.99
N GLU A 37 7.91 -4.49 -3.15
CA GLU A 37 7.94 -4.74 -1.69
C GLU A 37 6.54 -4.60 -1.05
N ALA A 38 5.75 -3.61 -1.48
CA ALA A 38 4.37 -3.44 -1.03
C ALA A 38 3.48 -4.65 -1.43
N LEU A 39 3.62 -5.15 -2.66
CA LEU A 39 2.86 -6.31 -3.11
C LEU A 39 3.25 -7.61 -2.41
N GLU A 40 4.52 -7.75 -2.03
CA GLU A 40 5.01 -8.84 -1.20
C GLU A 40 4.39 -8.77 0.20
N ARG A 41 4.47 -7.63 0.89
CA ARG A 41 3.86 -7.45 2.22
C ARG A 41 2.35 -7.65 2.23
N ARG A 42 1.66 -7.27 1.16
CA ARG A 42 0.23 -7.55 1.00
C ARG A 42 -0.08 -9.05 1.13
N ARG A 43 0.80 -9.94 0.65
CA ARG A 43 0.62 -11.40 0.72
C ARG A 43 0.78 -11.95 2.14
N GLU A 44 1.49 -11.26 3.02
CA GLU A 44 1.68 -11.63 4.42
C GLU A 44 0.46 -11.30 5.30
N ILE A 45 -0.48 -10.49 4.80
CA ILE A 45 -1.65 -10.04 5.56
C ILE A 45 -2.77 -11.07 5.46
N GLU A 46 -3.23 -11.57 6.61
CA GLU A 46 -4.37 -12.47 6.69
C GLU A 46 -5.68 -11.69 6.45
N LEU A 47 -6.30 -11.87 5.27
CA LEU A 47 -7.49 -11.10 4.86
C LEU A 47 -8.72 -11.34 5.74
N SER A 48 -8.86 -12.51 6.36
CA SER A 48 -9.96 -12.84 7.28
C SER A 48 -9.93 -11.91 8.52
N GLY A 49 -8.73 -11.54 8.98
CA GLY A 49 -8.49 -10.79 10.20
C GLY A 49 -8.52 -9.25 10.06
N VAL A 50 -8.80 -8.71 8.87
CA VAL A 50 -8.89 -7.26 8.62
C VAL A 50 -10.33 -6.78 8.41
N LYS A 51 -10.59 -5.49 8.67
CA LYS A 51 -11.91 -4.87 8.44
C LYS A 51 -12.31 -4.97 6.95
N PRO A 52 -13.60 -5.07 6.60
CA PRO A 52 -14.04 -5.27 5.22
C PRO A 52 -13.54 -4.22 4.23
N TYR A 53 -13.45 -2.95 4.63
CA TYR A 53 -12.92 -1.89 3.76
C TYR A 53 -11.42 -2.07 3.47
N VAL A 54 -10.62 -2.47 4.48
CA VAL A 54 -9.18 -2.75 4.32
C VAL A 54 -9.00 -3.91 3.37
N ARG A 55 -9.81 -4.97 3.51
CA ARG A 55 -9.79 -6.12 2.59
C ARG A 55 -10.05 -5.67 1.15
N LYS A 56 -11.07 -4.82 0.91
CA LYS A 56 -11.39 -4.30 -0.42
C LYS A 56 -10.21 -3.52 -1.02
N LEU A 57 -9.51 -2.71 -0.21
CA LEU A 57 -8.33 -1.98 -0.65
C LEU A 57 -7.16 -2.93 -0.96
N LEU A 58 -6.85 -3.88 -0.07
CA LEU A 58 -5.79 -4.87 -0.29
C LEU A 58 -5.99 -5.67 -1.59
N LEU A 59 -7.23 -6.05 -1.91
CA LEU A 59 -7.55 -6.77 -3.14
C LEU A 59 -7.39 -5.92 -4.41
N LYS A 60 -7.46 -4.59 -4.30
CA LYS A 60 -7.29 -3.66 -5.42
C LYS A 60 -5.87 -3.14 -5.57
N LEU A 61 -4.95 -3.46 -4.66
CA LEU A 61 -3.61 -2.88 -4.68
C LEU A 61 -2.86 -3.16 -6.00
N ASP A 62 -3.03 -4.37 -6.56
CA ASP A 62 -2.43 -4.77 -7.85
C ASP A 62 -2.92 -3.90 -9.03
N SER A 63 -4.11 -3.29 -8.96
CA SER A 63 -4.62 -2.44 -10.03
C SER A 63 -3.93 -1.09 -10.08
N ILE A 64 -3.46 -0.57 -8.94
CA ILE A 64 -2.71 0.70 -8.89
C ILE A 64 -1.41 0.55 -9.69
N LYS A 65 -0.68 -0.56 -9.51
CA LYS A 65 0.56 -0.80 -10.27
C LYS A 65 0.34 -0.83 -11.80
N LYS A 66 -0.88 -1.18 -12.24
CA LYS A 66 -1.25 -1.27 -13.66
C LYS A 66 -1.72 0.06 -14.25
N GLU A 67 -1.98 1.09 -13.43
CA GLU A 67 -2.36 2.42 -13.90
C GLU A 67 -1.25 3.01 -14.76
N LYS A 68 -1.54 3.47 -15.98
CA LYS A 68 -0.54 3.96 -16.94
C LYS A 68 -0.11 5.39 -16.62
N ASP A 69 -1.00 6.19 -16.02
CA ASP A 69 -0.70 7.54 -15.60
C ASP A 69 0.10 7.53 -14.29
N VAL A 70 1.38 7.92 -14.37
CA VAL A 70 2.30 7.95 -13.23
C VAL A 70 1.82 8.90 -12.13
N SER A 71 1.20 10.03 -12.48
CA SER A 71 0.69 10.99 -11.51
C SER A 71 -0.48 10.40 -10.74
N ARG A 72 -1.43 9.77 -11.44
CA ARG A 72 -2.53 9.04 -10.79
C ARG A 72 -2.02 7.90 -9.92
N ARG A 73 -1.03 7.15 -10.40
CA ARG A 73 -0.42 6.07 -9.63
C ARG A 73 0.22 6.57 -8.34
N ALA A 74 0.86 7.75 -8.36
CA ALA A 74 1.43 8.40 -7.18
C ALA A 74 0.34 8.81 -6.18
N GLU A 75 -0.74 9.42 -6.65
CA GLU A 75 -1.88 9.84 -5.84
C GLU A 75 -2.58 8.64 -5.18
N ASP A 76 -2.85 7.59 -5.96
CA ASP A 76 -3.46 6.35 -5.46
C ASP A 76 -2.58 5.67 -4.41
N ALA A 77 -1.26 5.60 -4.64
CA ALA A 77 -0.31 5.06 -3.67
C ALA A 77 -0.34 5.86 -2.36
N LEU A 78 -0.38 7.20 -2.43
CA LEU A 78 -0.45 8.06 -1.25
C LEU A 78 -1.78 7.90 -0.50
N MET A 79 -2.89 7.80 -1.22
CA MET A 79 -4.21 7.55 -0.64
C MET A 79 -4.24 6.21 0.09
N TYR A 80 -3.80 5.13 -0.56
CA TYR A 80 -3.77 3.79 0.04
C TYR A 80 -2.82 3.73 1.23
N SER A 81 -1.64 4.35 1.14
CA SER A 81 -0.73 4.52 2.27
C SER A 81 -1.46 5.10 3.48
N THR A 82 -2.20 6.19 3.29
CA THR A 82 -2.91 6.88 4.37
C THR A 82 -4.01 6.00 4.98
N LEU A 83 -4.79 5.33 4.13
CA LEU A 83 -5.87 4.44 4.57
C LEU A 83 -5.35 3.22 5.35
N PHE A 84 -4.23 2.63 4.89
CA PHE A 84 -3.61 1.49 5.57
C PHE A 84 -2.93 1.91 6.88
N GLN A 85 -2.26 3.06 6.92
CA GLN A 85 -1.70 3.61 8.15
C GLN A 85 -2.79 3.83 9.22
N ASN A 86 -3.90 4.44 8.83
CA ASN A 86 -5.03 4.67 9.73
C ASN A 86 -5.65 3.36 10.23
N ALA A 87 -5.78 2.38 9.34
CA ALA A 87 -6.28 1.05 9.69
C ALA A 87 -5.35 0.30 10.66
N ALA A 88 -4.03 0.45 10.52
CA ALA A 88 -3.04 -0.17 11.39
C ALA A 88 -3.02 0.44 12.80
N LEU A 89 -3.24 1.76 12.89
CA LEU A 89 -3.26 2.51 14.17
C LEU A 89 -4.61 2.43 14.89
N SER A 90 -5.69 2.08 14.19
CA SER A 90 -7.00 1.91 14.81
C SER A 90 -6.97 0.75 15.80
N ASN A 91 -7.49 0.99 17.01
CA ASN A 91 -7.62 -0.02 18.06
C ASN A 91 -8.55 -1.17 17.62
#